data_AF-A0A858QVY7-F1
#
_entry.id   AF-A0A858QVY7-F1
#
_cell.length_a   1.000
_cell.length_b   1.000
_cell.length_c   1.000
_cell.angle_alpha   90.00
_cell.angle_beta   90.00
_cell.angle_gamma   90.00
#
_symmetry.space_group_name_H-M   'P 1'
#
loop_
_entity.id
_entity.type
_entity.pdbx_description
1 polymer ?
#
loop_
_entity_poly.entity_id
_entity_poly.type
_entity_poly.pdbx_seq_one_letter_code
_entity_poly.pdbx_strand_id
1 'polypeptide(L)'
;MIAISLEPSDGSTIADTSDPAVKAFLTKANPDISAGAQLRSSDADSVRIIEDLVDTLIARGVIRFTDLPNPAQERLLERKLLRKIMRKEEGLPDEDEQTILSDDQIF
;
A
#
# COMPACT_ATOMS: atom_id res chain seq x y z
N MET A 1 38.88 -7.00 10.58
CA MET A 1 37.62 -6.26 10.78
C MET A 1 37.13 -5.86 9.41
N ILE A 2 35.90 -6.20 9.03
CA ILE A 2 35.33 -5.88 7.72
C ILE A 2 34.34 -4.72 7.94
N ALA A 3 34.39 -3.71 7.07
CA ALA A 3 33.50 -2.56 7.10
C ALA A 3 32.73 -2.47 5.77
N ILE A 4 31.46 -2.05 5.83
CA ILE A 4 30.59 -1.81 4.67
C ILE A 4 30.28 -0.32 4.63
N SER A 5 30.40 0.30 3.45
CA SER A 5 30.15 1.72 3.20
C SER A 5 29.27 1.88 1.97
N LEU A 6 28.41 2.91 1.95
CA LEU A 6 27.66 3.33 0.77
C LEU A 6 28.52 4.12 -0.21
N GLU A 7 29.59 4.74 0.30
CA GLU A 7 30.56 5.49 -0.51
C GLU A 7 31.79 4.62 -0.77
N PRO A 8 32.29 4.56 -2.02
CA PRO A 8 33.50 3.83 -2.34
C PRO A 8 34.71 4.51 -1.69
N SER A 9 35.53 3.73 -1.02
CA SER A 9 36.77 4.18 -0.37
C SER A 9 37.97 3.38 -0.86
N ASP A 10 39.17 3.91 -0.63
CA ASP A 10 40.41 3.30 -1.11
C ASP A 10 40.62 1.91 -0.47
N GLY A 11 40.81 0.89 -1.32
CA GLY A 11 40.88 -0.52 -0.90
C GLY A 11 39.54 -1.22 -0.71
N SER A 12 38.41 -0.60 -1.07
CA SER A 12 37.09 -1.25 -1.04
C SER A 12 36.84 -2.16 -2.26
N THR A 13 35.95 -3.13 -2.08
CA THR A 13 35.45 -4.01 -3.15
C THR A 13 33.93 -4.01 -3.14
N ILE A 14 33.30 -4.25 -4.29
CA ILE A 14 31.84 -4.32 -4.40
C ILE A 14 31.37 -5.57 -3.64
N ALA A 15 30.53 -5.35 -2.62
CA ALA A 15 29.91 -6.44 -1.89
C ALA A 15 28.76 -7.05 -2.70
N ASP A 16 28.66 -8.38 -2.70
CA ASP A 16 27.49 -9.07 -3.24
C ASP A 16 26.30 -8.86 -2.30
N THR A 17 25.23 -8.24 -2.81
CA THR A 17 24.02 -7.96 -2.04
C THR A 17 23.22 -9.21 -1.70
N SER A 18 23.51 -10.34 -2.33
CA SER A 18 22.91 -11.63 -2.04
C SER A 18 23.58 -12.39 -0.90
N ASP A 19 24.82 -12.00 -0.51
CA ASP A 19 25.61 -12.60 0.58
C ASP A 19 24.87 -12.50 1.94
N PRO A 20 24.73 -13.61 2.69
CA PRO A 20 24.11 -13.62 4.01
C PRO A 20 24.72 -12.64 5.03
N ALA A 21 26.04 -12.44 5.02
CA ALA A 21 26.73 -11.54 5.94
C ALA A 21 26.42 -10.06 5.63
N VAL A 22 26.32 -9.71 4.35
CA VAL A 22 25.93 -8.37 3.89
C VAL A 22 24.47 -8.09 4.27
N LYS A 23 23.56 -9.05 4.04
CA LYS A 23 22.15 -8.93 4.46
C LYS A 23 21.99 -8.78 5.96
N ALA A 24 22.74 -9.55 6.75
CA ALA A 24 22.71 -9.47 8.21
C ALA A 24 23.20 -8.10 8.70
N PHE A 25 24.24 -7.55 8.09
CA PHE A 25 24.73 -6.20 8.39
C PHE A 25 23.70 -5.12 8.03
N LEU A 26 23.13 -5.16 6.82
CA LEU A 26 22.13 -4.19 6.36
C LEU A 26 20.85 -4.22 7.20
N THR A 27 20.38 -5.41 7.57
CA THR A 27 19.22 -5.58 8.46
C THR A 27 19.47 -4.98 9.85
N LYS A 28 20.70 -5.07 10.36
CA LYS A 28 21.09 -4.48 11.64
C LYS A 28 21.28 -2.95 11.54
N ALA A 29 21.82 -2.47 10.42
CA ALA A 29 22.09 -1.06 10.18
C ALA A 29 20.83 -0.26 9.84
N ASN A 30 19.83 -0.90 9.23
CA ASN A 30 18.55 -0.30 8.93
C ASN A 30 17.42 -1.32 9.16
N PRO A 31 16.67 -1.24 10.27
CA PRO A 31 15.58 -2.17 10.57
C PRO A 31 14.44 -2.13 9.53
N ASP A 32 14.34 -1.07 8.72
CA ASP A 32 13.39 -0.97 7.61
C ASP A 32 13.78 -1.85 6.40
N ILE A 33 15.02 -2.33 6.34
CA ILE A 33 15.49 -3.33 5.35
C ILE A 33 15.17 -4.76 5.81
N SER A 34 14.71 -4.95 7.06
CA SER A 34 14.28 -6.28 7.49
C SER A 34 13.10 -6.76 6.63
N ALA A 35 13.11 -8.04 6.27
CA ALA A 35 12.03 -8.65 5.50
C ALA A 35 10.65 -8.42 6.13
N GLY A 36 10.57 -8.35 7.47
CA GLY A 36 9.34 -8.02 8.18
C GLY A 36 8.87 -6.57 8.01
N ALA A 37 9.78 -5.59 7.96
CA ALA A 37 9.43 -4.21 7.69
C ALA A 37 8.96 -4.02 6.24
N GLN A 38 9.66 -4.64 5.30
CA GLN A 38 9.26 -4.64 3.88
C GLN A 38 7.90 -5.31 3.66
N LEU A 39 7.63 -6.44 4.34
CA LEU A 39 6.34 -7.10 4.26
C LEU A 39 5.22 -6.21 4.82
N ARG A 40 5.41 -5.58 5.98
CA ARG A 40 4.41 -4.66 6.55
C ARG A 40 4.13 -3.46 5.64
N SER A 41 5.16 -2.91 5.00
CA SER A 41 5.00 -1.86 4.00
C SER A 41 4.19 -2.35 2.80
N SER A 42 4.54 -3.53 2.28
CA SER A 42 3.83 -4.15 1.15
C SER A 42 2.36 -4.45 1.49
N ASP A 43 2.07 -4.92 2.70
CA ASP A 43 0.69 -5.17 3.16
C ASP A 43 -0.10 -3.85 3.24
N ALA A 44 0.54 -2.77 3.72
CA ALA A 44 -0.07 -1.44 3.79
C ALA A 44 -0.39 -0.88 2.39
N ASP A 45 0.50 -1.08 1.42
CA ASP A 45 0.27 -0.67 0.03
C ASP A 45 -0.82 -1.53 -0.64
N SER A 46 -0.81 -2.84 -0.37
CA SER A 46 -1.77 -3.80 -0.92
C SER A 46 -3.20 -3.53 -0.47
N VAL A 47 -3.38 -2.94 0.71
CA VAL A 47 -4.71 -2.67 1.23
C VAL A 47 -5.51 -1.71 0.33
N ARG A 48 -4.86 -0.70 -0.28
CA ARG A 48 -5.52 0.23 -1.23
C ARG A 48 -5.98 -0.51 -2.48
N ILE A 49 -5.11 -1.39 -3.00
CA ILE A 49 -5.40 -2.23 -4.16
C ILE A 49 -6.61 -3.14 -3.87
N ILE A 50 -6.67 -3.73 -2.68
CA ILE A 50 -7.79 -4.57 -2.26
C ILE A 50 -9.08 -3.75 -2.18
N GLU A 51 -9.03 -2.54 -1.63
CA GLU A 51 -10.19 -1.65 -1.55
C GLU A 51 -10.73 -1.30 -2.94
N ASP A 52 -9.85 -0.89 -3.87
CA ASP A 52 -10.24 -0.55 -5.25
C ASP A 52 -10.77 -1.77 -6.02
N LEU A 53 -10.19 -2.95 -5.77
CA LEU A 53 -10.69 -4.21 -6.34
C LEU A 53 -12.07 -4.55 -5.81
N VAL A 54 -12.31 -4.43 -4.50
CA VAL A 54 -13.63 -4.66 -3.90
C VAL A 54 -14.66 -3.71 -4.49
N ASP A 55 -14.35 -2.42 -4.58
CA ASP A 55 -15.24 -1.43 -5.17
C ASP A 55 -15.51 -1.72 -6.66
N THR A 56 -14.49 -2.12 -7.41
CA THR A 56 -14.64 -2.55 -8.81
C THR A 56 -15.56 -3.76 -8.95
N LEU A 57 -15.40 -4.77 -8.09
CA LEU A 57 -16.21 -5.99 -8.14
C LEU A 57 -17.67 -5.70 -7.74
N ILE A 58 -17.90 -4.82 -6.78
CA ILE A 58 -19.24 -4.36 -6.40
C ILE A 58 -19.89 -3.56 -7.53
N ALA A 59 -19.17 -2.61 -8.12
CA ALA A 59 -19.67 -1.79 -9.24
C ALA A 59 -20.02 -2.64 -10.47
N ARG A 60 -19.28 -3.73 -10.71
CA ARG A 60 -19.57 -4.72 -11.77
C ARG A 60 -20.67 -5.72 -11.40
N GLY A 61 -21.20 -5.68 -10.18
CA GLY A 61 -22.20 -6.61 -9.68
C GLY A 61 -21.71 -8.05 -9.50
N VAL A 62 -20.38 -8.26 -9.43
CA VAL A 62 -19.76 -9.59 -9.27
C VAL A 62 -19.94 -10.10 -7.85
N ILE A 63 -19.81 -9.21 -6.86
CA ILE A 63 -20.10 -9.46 -5.45
C ILE A 63 -20.98 -8.34 -4.91
N ARG A 64 -21.70 -8.58 -3.81
CA ARG A 64 -22.37 -7.55 -3.03
C ARG A 64 -21.53 -7.22 -1.82
N PHE A 65 -21.64 -5.99 -1.32
CA PHE A 65 -20.99 -5.59 -0.07
C PHE A 65 -21.35 -6.53 1.10
N THR A 66 -22.59 -6.99 1.14
CA THR A 66 -23.12 -7.92 2.16
C THR A 66 -22.57 -9.34 2.05
N ASP A 67 -21.86 -9.67 0.97
CA ASP A 67 -21.23 -10.99 0.81
C ASP A 67 -19.91 -11.07 1.59
N LEU A 68 -19.36 -9.93 2.02
CA LEU A 68 -18.16 -9.84 2.85
C LEU A 68 -18.48 -10.12 4.33
N PRO A 69 -17.54 -10.65 5.13
CA PRO A 69 -17.71 -10.78 6.58
C PRO A 69 -17.94 -9.43 7.26
N ASN A 70 -18.75 -9.38 8.33
CA ASN A 70 -19.02 -8.15 9.09
C ASN A 70 -17.75 -7.36 9.46
N PRO A 71 -16.65 -7.97 9.94
CA PRO A 71 -15.43 -7.23 10.24
C PRO A 71 -14.82 -6.55 9.01
N ALA A 72 -14.93 -7.17 7.83
CA ALA A 72 -14.43 -6.58 6.59
C ALA A 72 -15.31 -5.40 6.14
N GLN A 73 -16.63 -5.54 6.27
CA GLN A 73 -17.57 -4.45 6.00
C GLN A 73 -17.29 -3.22 6.89
N GLU A 74 -17.15 -3.43 8.19
CA GLU A 74 -16.84 -2.36 9.15
C GLU A 74 -15.53 -1.63 8.80
N ARG A 75 -14.48 -2.38 8.49
CA ARG A 75 -13.18 -1.81 8.09
C ARG A 75 -13.26 -1.03 6.79
N LEU A 76 -13.97 -1.53 5.80
CA LEU A 76 -14.14 -0.81 4.53
C LEU A 76 -14.90 0.51 4.73
N LEU A 77 -15.95 0.51 5.57
CA LEU A 77 -16.69 1.73 5.91
C LEU A 77 -15.83 2.74 6.68
N GLU A 78 -15.11 2.29 7.71
CA GLU A 78 -14.17 3.12 8.48
C GLU A 78 -13.17 3.80 7.55
N ARG A 79 -12.57 3.04 6.63
CA ARG A 79 -11.55 3.56 5.71
C ARG A 79 -12.13 4.51 4.67
N LYS A 80 -13.33 4.26 4.14
CA LYS A 80 -14.04 5.21 3.26
C LYS A 80 -14.30 6.54 3.97
N LEU A 81 -14.76 6.50 5.22
CA LEU A 81 -14.98 7.70 6.03
C LEU A 81 -13.68 8.48 6.27
N LEU A 82 -12.59 7.80 6.67
CA LEU A 82 -11.29 8.42 6.88
C LEU A 82 -10.75 9.07 5.61
N ARG A 83 -10.90 8.40 4.45
CA ARG A 83 -10.50 8.98 3.15
C ARG A 83 -11.30 10.23 2.80
N LYS A 84 -12.61 10.22 3.03
CA LYS A 84 -13.46 11.40 2.83
C LYS A 84 -13.03 12.58 3.71
N ILE A 85 -12.72 12.32 4.98
CA ILE A 85 -12.22 13.34 5.90
C ILE A 85 -10.87 13.90 5.41
N MET A 86 -9.92 13.01 5.09
CA MET A 86 -8.59 13.40 4.60
C MET A 86 -8.68 14.25 3.32
N ARG A 87 -9.49 13.83 2.35
CA ARG A 87 -9.73 14.60 1.12
C ARG A 87 -10.31 15.98 1.41
N LYS A 88 -11.27 16.08 2.33
CA LYS A 88 -11.86 17.35 2.76
C LYS A 88 -10.82 18.27 3.42
N GLU A 89 -9.94 17.72 4.26
CA GLU A 89 -8.85 18.47 4.88
C GLU A 89 -7.83 18.98 3.86
N GLU A 90 -7.58 18.19 2.81
CA GLU A 90 -6.71 18.54 1.68
C GLU A 90 -7.39 19.45 0.63
N GLY A 91 -8.67 19.77 0.81
CA GLY A 91 -9.45 20.60 -0.14
C GLY A 91 -9.74 19.90 -1.48
N LEU A 92 -9.69 18.57 -1.51
CA LEU A 92 -9.98 17.74 -2.68
C LEU A 92 -11.50 17.45 -2.80
N PRO A 93 -12.02 17.27 -4.02
CA PRO A 93 -13.42 16.86 -4.23
C PRO A 93 -13.67 15.43 -3.76
N ASP A 94 -14.94 15.14 -3.40
CA ASP A 94 -15.41 13.81 -2.99
C ASP A 94 -15.40 12.84 -4.19
N GLU A 95 -14.99 11.59 -3.99
CA GLU A 95 -14.98 10.55 -5.04
C GLU A 95 -16.40 10.12 -5.45
N ASP A 96 -17.37 10.22 -4.53
CA ASP A 96 -18.76 9.79 -4.75
C ASP A 96 -19.55 10.71 -5.72
N GLU A 97 -19.08 11.93 -5.99
CA GLU A 97 -19.72 12.84 -6.95
C GLU A 97 -19.49 12.43 -8.41
N GLN A 98 -18.52 11.54 -8.69
CA GLN A 98 -18.21 11.11 -10.06
C GLN A 98 -19.10 9.97 -10.57
N THR A 99 -19.90 9.31 -9.72
CA THR A 99 -20.79 8.21 -10.16
C THR A 99 -22.14 8.70 -10.72
N ILE A 100 -22.50 9.99 -10.54
CA ILE A 100 -23.80 10.54 -10.97
C ILE A 100 -23.68 11.39 -12.26
N LEU A 101 -22.64 11.17 -13.08
CA LEU A 101 -22.46 11.93 -14.34
C LEU A 101 -22.20 11.02 -15.56
N SER A 102 -22.76 9.82 -15.63
CA SER A 102 -22.55 8.96 -16.81
C SER A 102 -23.76 8.20 -17.36
N ASP A 103 -24.95 8.28 -16.77
CA ASP A 103 -26.11 7.52 -17.31
C ASP A 103 -27.12 8.35 -18.13
N ASP A 104 -26.92 9.66 -18.28
CA ASP A 104 -27.85 10.55 -19.04
C ASP A 104 -27.28 11.14 -20.34
N GLN A 105 -26.22 10.52 -20.90
CA GLN A 105 -25.64 10.92 -22.19
C GLN A 105 -25.35 9.73 -23.10
N ILE A 106 -26.31 8.85 -23.34
CA ILE A 106 -26.33 8.02 -24.56
C ILE A 106 -27.76 7.98 -25.08
N PHE A 107 -27.95 8.60 -26.24
CA PHE A 107 -29.13 8.48 -27.10
C PHE A 107 -29.45 7.02 -27.44
#